data_AF-A0A2P5A4U6-F1
#
_entry.id   AF-A0A2P5A4U6-F1
#
_cell.length_a   1.000
_cell.length_b   1.000
_cell.length_c   1.000
_cell.angle_alpha   90.00
_cell.angle_beta   90.00
_cell.angle_gamma   90.00
#
_symmetry.space_group_name_H-M   'P 1'
#
loop_
_entity.id
_entity.type
_entity.pdbx_description
1 polymer ?
#
loop_
_entity_poly.entity_id
_entity_poly.type
_entity_poly.pdbx_seq_one_letter_code
_entity_poly.pdbx_strand_id
1 'polypeptide(L)'
;MEYVGINVKSIASEVYTPWNAGLHSMDNVLVSTSYDSVAKNLVVNWSYERSSSDKESVTSLSHKIDLTRVLLQWVTVEFSASTGEYGARHTLNSWKFTSTLNV
;
A
#
# COMPACT_ATOMS: atom_id res chain seq x y z
N MET A 1 -11.79 8.65 -9.75
CA MET A 1 -10.34 8.61 -9.99
C MET A 1 -9.77 7.55 -9.07
N GLU A 2 -9.07 6.58 -9.63
CA GLU A 2 -8.39 5.52 -8.88
C GLU A 2 -7.06 6.08 -8.33
N TYR A 3 -6.73 5.75 -7.09
CA TYR A 3 -5.53 6.25 -6.43
C TYR A 3 -5.05 5.27 -5.36
N VAL A 4 -3.77 5.38 -5.01
CA VAL A 4 -3.20 4.78 -3.80
C VAL A 4 -3.00 5.90 -2.78
N GLY A 5 -3.41 5.67 -1.53
CA GLY A 5 -3.37 6.68 -0.47
C GLY A 5 -2.90 6.11 0.88
N ILE A 6 -2.33 6.98 1.70
CA ILE A 6 -1.98 6.69 3.09
C ILE A 6 -2.99 7.41 3.99
N ASN A 7 -3.72 6.61 4.78
CA ASN A 7 -4.82 7.07 5.63
C ASN A 7 -4.42 7.04 7.10
N VAL A 8 -4.72 8.11 7.84
CA VAL A 8 -4.38 8.25 9.26
C VAL A 8 -5.64 8.57 10.04
N LYS A 9 -6.21 7.59 10.75
CA LYS A 9 -7.42 7.71 11.58
C LYS A 9 -8.68 8.25 10.86
N SER A 10 -8.63 8.41 9.54
CA SER A 10 -9.69 8.93 8.68
C SER A 10 -9.67 8.24 7.33
N ILE A 11 -10.81 8.20 6.63
CA ILE A 11 -10.91 7.67 5.26
C ILE A 11 -10.26 8.61 4.23
N ALA A 12 -10.18 9.91 4.55
CA ALA A 12 -9.48 10.88 3.73
C ALA A 12 -7.96 10.66 3.85
N SER A 13 -7.29 10.42 2.72
CA SER A 13 -5.85 10.20 2.69
C SER A 13 -5.08 11.48 2.97
N GLU A 14 -4.01 11.38 3.78
CA GLU A 14 -3.10 12.51 4.00
C GLU A 14 -2.19 12.77 2.80
N VAL A 15 -1.79 11.70 2.12
CA VAL A 15 -1.08 11.75 0.84
C VAL A 15 -1.66 10.70 -0.09
N TYR A 16 -1.66 11.00 -1.39
CA TYR A 16 -2.11 10.08 -2.42
C TYR A 16 -1.36 10.30 -3.73
N THR A 17 -1.40 9.31 -4.60
CA THR A 17 -0.93 9.43 -5.98
C THR A 17 -1.92 8.74 -6.92
N PRO A 18 -2.13 9.25 -8.15
CA PRO A 18 -2.98 8.60 -9.14
C PRO A 18 -2.54 7.15 -9.39
N TRP A 19 -3.52 6.27 -9.62
CA TRP A 19 -3.26 4.86 -9.90
C TRP A 19 -4.18 4.39 -11.02
N ASN A 20 -3.60 3.83 -12.09
CA ASN A 20 -4.37 3.39 -13.26
C ASN A 20 -4.81 1.91 -13.13
N ALA A 21 -5.44 1.55 -12.00
CA ALA A 21 -5.77 0.16 -11.69
C ALA A 21 -6.63 -0.51 -12.77
N GLY A 22 -7.54 0.24 -13.39
CA GLY A 22 -8.42 -0.24 -14.45
C GLY A 22 -7.69 -0.75 -15.71
N LEU A 23 -6.49 -0.22 -16.02
CA LEU A 23 -5.69 -0.69 -17.15
C LEU A 23 -5.05 -2.07 -16.91
N HIS A 24 -4.96 -2.46 -15.64
CA HIS A 24 -4.28 -3.66 -15.16
C HIS A 24 -5.26 -4.67 -14.55
N SER A 25 -6.52 -4.65 -15.01
CA SER A 25 -7.49 -5.66 -14.61
C SER A 25 -6.96 -7.06 -14.93
N MET A 26 -7.04 -7.95 -13.95
CA MET A 26 -6.51 -9.33 -13.97
C MET A 26 -4.98 -9.47 -13.94
N ASP A 27 -4.21 -8.37 -13.93
CA ASP A 27 -2.76 -8.44 -13.72
C ASP A 27 -2.45 -8.65 -12.24
N ASN A 28 -1.37 -9.36 -11.96
CA ASN A 28 -0.80 -9.40 -10.62
C ASN A 28 -0.06 -8.08 -10.33
N VAL A 29 -0.30 -7.54 -9.15
CA VAL A 29 0.47 -6.42 -8.61
C VAL A 29 1.35 -6.91 -7.47
N LEU A 30 2.64 -6.57 -7.52
CA LEU A 30 3.54 -6.72 -6.38
C LEU A 30 3.48 -5.43 -5.56
N VAL A 31 3.09 -5.53 -4.30
CA VAL A 31 3.03 -4.39 -3.37
C VAL A 31 3.99 -4.64 -2.21
N SER A 32 4.70 -3.60 -1.81
CA SER A 32 5.55 -3.61 -0.61
C SER A 32 5.31 -2.36 0.21
N THR A 33 5.23 -2.52 1.52
CA THR A 33 5.13 -1.44 2.48
C THR A 33 6.28 -1.55 3.46
N SER A 34 7.00 -0.45 3.67
CA SER A 34 8.11 -0.37 4.61
C SER A 34 8.00 0.88 5.47
N TYR A 35 8.44 0.76 6.71
CA TYR A 35 8.50 1.88 7.65
C TYR A 35 9.89 1.96 8.27
N ASP A 36 10.52 3.12 8.12
CA ASP A 36 11.76 3.46 8.81
C ASP A 36 11.42 4.22 10.10
N SER A 37 11.71 3.61 11.25
CA SER A 37 11.38 4.16 12.57
C SER A 37 12.29 5.30 13.01
N VAL A 38 13.47 5.46 12.40
CA VAL A 38 14.41 6.57 12.64
C VAL A 38 14.00 7.75 11.78
N ALA A 39 13.80 7.52 10.48
CA ALA A 39 13.37 8.56 9.54
C ALA A 39 11.88 8.95 9.71
N LYS A 40 11.11 8.15 10.46
CA LYS A 40 9.65 8.29 10.63
C LYS A 40 8.95 8.33 9.28
N ASN A 41 9.34 7.42 8.38
CA ASN A 41 8.92 7.47 6.99
C ASN A 41 8.25 6.16 6.60
N LEU A 42 6.98 6.23 6.23
CA LEU A 42 6.20 5.13 5.67
C LEU A 42 6.26 5.23 4.15
N VAL A 43 6.63 4.15 3.49
CA VAL A 43 6.71 4.06 2.03
C VAL A 43 5.91 2.86 1.55
N VAL A 44 5.09 3.09 0.53
CA VAL A 44 4.38 2.05 -0.22
C VAL A 44 4.91 2.07 -1.65
N ASN A 45 5.32 0.91 -2.16
CA ASN A 45 5.73 0.73 -3.55
C ASN A 45 4.89 -0.36 -4.20
N TRP A 46 4.53 -0.16 -5.47
CA TRP A 46 3.85 -1.18 -6.25
C TRP A 46 4.29 -1.19 -7.70
N SER A 47 4.12 -2.35 -8.33
CA SER A 47 4.42 -2.56 -9.75
C SER A 47 3.64 -3.76 -10.26
N TYR A 48 3.18 -3.69 -11.51
CA TYR A 48 2.50 -4.81 -12.16
C TYR A 48 3.48 -5.80 -12.77
N GLU A 49 3.12 -7.07 -12.69
CA GLU A 49 3.83 -8.17 -13.33
C GLU A 49 3.26 -8.35 -14.75
N ARG A 50 3.77 -7.62 -15.75
CA ARG A 50 3.40 -7.83 -17.17
C ARG A 50 4.58 -8.02 -18.11
N SER A 51 4.33 -8.83 -19.13
CA SER A 51 5.21 -9.56 -20.04
C SER A 51 5.79 -8.79 -21.24
N SER A 52 5.65 -7.47 -21.34
CA SER A 52 6.19 -6.69 -22.47
C SER A 52 7.05 -5.52 -22.01
N SER A 53 7.99 -5.15 -22.89
CA SER A 53 9.19 -4.32 -22.72
C SER A 53 9.07 -2.94 -22.06
N ASP A 54 7.88 -2.50 -21.68
CA ASP A 54 7.64 -1.22 -21.04
C ASP A 54 7.30 -1.49 -19.57
N LYS A 55 8.35 -1.54 -18.74
CA LYS A 55 8.16 -1.53 -17.29
C LYS A 55 7.45 -0.24 -16.93
N GLU A 56 6.16 -0.31 -16.62
CA GLU A 56 5.52 0.77 -15.90
C GLU A 56 6.38 1.02 -14.65
N SER A 57 6.87 2.25 -14.51
CA SER A 57 7.87 2.58 -13.49
C SER A 57 7.35 2.15 -12.12
N VAL A 58 8.23 1.63 -11.27
CA VAL A 58 7.88 1.35 -9.86
C VAL A 58 7.28 2.64 -9.30
N THR A 59 5.99 2.57 -8.97
CA THR A 59 5.26 3.71 -8.42
C THR A 59 5.41 3.65 -6.91
N SER A 60 5.60 4.81 -6.31
CA SER A 60 5.86 4.93 -4.88
C SER A 60 5.06 6.08 -4.30
N LEU A 61 4.69 5.92 -3.03
CA LEU A 61 4.07 6.93 -2.21
C LEU A 61 4.76 6.91 -0.85
N SER A 62 5.18 8.07 -0.37
CA SER A 62 5.83 8.19 0.94
C SER A 62 5.13 9.21 1.81
N HIS A 63 5.18 8.99 3.11
CA HIS A 63 4.60 9.87 4.11
C HIS A 63 5.44 9.88 5.38
N LYS A 64 5.85 11.08 5.80
CA LYS A 64 6.54 11.27 7.07
C LYS A 64 5.52 11.25 8.20
N ILE A 65 5.53 10.20 9.00
CA ILE A 65 4.62 9.98 10.10
C ILE A 65 5.31 9.26 11.26
N ASP A 66 5.09 9.76 12.48
CA ASP A 66 5.53 9.09 13.69
C ASP A 66 4.44 8.14 14.19
N LEU A 67 4.56 6.85 13.82
CA LEU A 67 3.56 5.84 14.18
C LEU A 67 3.33 5.72 15.70
N THR A 68 4.31 6.09 16.52
CA THR A 68 4.19 6.05 18.00
C THR A 68 3.18 7.06 18.56
N ARG A 69 2.83 8.10 17.78
CA ARG A 69 1.81 9.10 18.16
C ARG A 69 0.42 8.74 17.66
N VAL A 70 0.33 7.74 16.79
CA VAL A 70 -0.89 7.41 16.04
C VAL A 70 -1.44 6.06 16.48
N LEU A 71 -0.57 5.09 16.71
CA LEU A 71 -0.89 3.70 17.04
C LEU A 71 -0.57 3.40 18.51
N LEU A 72 -1.24 2.38 19.04
CA LEU A 72 -0.89 1.78 20.33
C LEU A 72 0.39 0.94 20.20
N GLN A 73 0.94 0.51 21.33
CA GLN A 73 2.14 -0.35 21.36
C GLN A 73 1.92 -1.71 20.67
N TRP A 74 0.70 -2.24 20.76
CA TRP A 74 0.32 -3.52 20.15
C TRP A 74 -0.71 -3.26 19.05
N VAL A 75 -0.45 -3.83 17.88
CA VAL A 75 -1.27 -3.62 16.68
C VAL A 75 -1.45 -4.92 15.92
N THR A 76 -2.53 -4.99 15.15
CA THR A 76 -2.77 -6.03 14.15
C THR A 76 -2.41 -5.50 12.77
N VAL A 77 -1.73 -6.32 11.97
CA VAL A 77 -1.48 -6.04 10.55
C VAL A 77 -2.39 -6.96 9.74
N GLU A 78 -3.21 -6.37 8.88
CA GLU A 78 -4.22 -7.11 8.12
C GLU A 78 -4.46 -6.51 6.74
N PHE A 79 -5.19 -7.27 5.92
CA PHE A 79 -5.70 -6.83 4.63
C PHE A 79 -7.22 -6.73 4.71
N SER A 80 -7.78 -5.68 4.16
CA SER A 80 -9.22 -5.52 3.99
C SER A 80 -9.52 -5.10 2.55
N ALA A 81 -10.68 -5.51 2.06
CA ALA A 81 -11.15 -5.14 0.74
C ALA A 81 -12.68 -5.08 0.76
N SER A 82 -13.24 -4.21 -0.08
CA SER A 82 -14.68 -4.03 -0.22
C SER A 82 -15.06 -3.77 -1.66
N THR A 83 -16.35 -3.89 -1.95
CA THR A 83 -16.94 -3.61 -3.24
C THR A 83 -18.24 -2.83 -3.02
N GLY A 84 -18.64 -2.04 -4.02
CA GLY A 84 -19.87 -1.25 -3.97
C GLY A 84 -20.97 -1.93 -4.78
N GLU A 85 -21.72 -1.12 -5.53
CA GLU A 85 -22.77 -1.60 -6.46
C GLU A 85 -22.22 -2.56 -7.52
N TYR A 86 -21.02 -2.29 -8.03
CA TYR A 86 -20.33 -3.13 -8.99
C TYR A 86 -19.32 -4.04 -8.30
N GLY A 87 -19.51 -5.35 -8.45
CA GLY A 87 -18.67 -6.40 -7.87
C GLY A 87 -17.22 -6.34 -8.37
N ALA A 88 -16.27 -6.45 -7.44
CA ALA A 88 -14.85 -6.62 -7.72
C ALA A 88 -14.30 -7.81 -6.94
N ARG A 89 -13.39 -8.57 -7.57
CA ARG A 89 -12.69 -9.67 -6.90
C ARG A 89 -11.31 -9.19 -6.46
N HIS A 90 -11.08 -9.26 -5.16
CA HIS A 90 -9.79 -8.98 -4.53
C HIS A 90 -9.15 -10.29 -4.12
N THR A 91 -7.94 -10.60 -4.59
CA THR A 91 -7.25 -11.86 -4.31
C THR A 91 -5.83 -11.58 -3.82
N LEU A 92 -5.50 -12.07 -2.63
CA LEU A 92 -4.15 -12.04 -2.08
C LEU A 92 -3.45 -13.37 -2.41
N ASN A 93 -2.52 -13.33 -3.36
CA ASN A 93 -1.81 -14.54 -3.81
C ASN A 93 -0.79 -15.04 -2.78
N SER A 94 -0.03 -14.12 -2.19
CA SER A 94 0.96 -14.40 -1.15
C SER A 94 1.24 -13.15 -0.34
N TRP A 95 1.76 -13.32 0.87
CA TRP A 95 2.22 -12.22 1.70
C TRP A 95 3.38 -12.66 2.58
N LYS A 96 4.20 -11.69 2.98
CA LYS A 96 5.25 -11.85 3.96
C LYS A 96 5.31 -10.59 4.80
N PHE A 97 5.47 -10.76 6.11
CA PHE A 97 5.64 -9.66 7.04
C PHE A 97 6.89 -9.88 7.89
N THR A 98 7.64 -8.81 8.12
CA THR A 98 8.81 -8.79 8.98
C THR A 98 8.83 -7.47 9.75
N SER A 99 9.04 -7.55 11.05
CA SER A 99 9.26 -6.39 11.91
C SER A 99 10.36 -6.72 12.89
N THR A 100 11.27 -5.78 13.11
CA THR A 100 12.35 -5.90 14.09
C THR A 100 12.26 -4.75 15.08
N LEU A 101 12.57 -5.06 16.34
CA LEU A 101 12.79 -4.05 17.36
C LEU A 101 14.30 -4.05 17.61
N ASN A 102 14.99 -2.98 17.21
CA ASN A 102 16.36 -2.76 17.68
C ASN A 102 16.25 -2.23 19.10
N VAL A 103 16.61 -3.09 20.06
CA VAL A 103 16.72 -2.77 21.49
C VAL A 103 18.12 -2.28 21.79
#